data_AF-A0A9D9YC53-F1
#
_entry.id   AF-A0A9D9YC53-F1
#
_cell.length_a   1.000
_cell.length_b   1.000
_cell.length_c   1.000
_cell.angle_alpha   90.00
_cell.angle_beta   90.00
_cell.angle_gamma   90.00
#
_symmetry.space_group_name_H-M   'P 1'
#
loop_
_entity.id
_entity.type
_entity.pdbx_description
1 polymer ?
#
loop_
_entity_poly.entity_id
_entity_poly.type
_entity_poly.pdbx_seq_one_letter_code
_entity_poly.pdbx_strand_id
1 'polypeptide(L)'
;MPNQAVPSQHDALTQAIATIEDLVPTETFCRKFPNIPENTLKWQLTCRHKNGLAEHVKIIGKRRFISIRGYARWLEENQGQEVGA
;
A
#
# COMPACT_ATOMS: atom_id res chain seq x y z
N MET A 1 20.33 -29.64 5.81
CA MET A 1 19.08 -28.90 6.10
C MET A 1 19.46 -27.44 6.32
N PRO A 2 18.98 -26.47 5.53
CA PRO A 2 19.32 -25.07 5.73
C PRO A 2 18.59 -24.54 6.98
N ASN A 3 19.36 -23.85 7.83
CA ASN A 3 18.93 -23.30 9.11
C ASN A 3 18.00 -22.10 8.85
N GLN A 4 16.70 -22.23 9.11
CA GLN A 4 15.77 -21.10 9.02
C GLN A 4 15.97 -20.20 10.25
N ALA A 5 16.55 -19.02 10.03
CA ALA A 5 16.67 -17.98 11.04
C ALA A 5 15.27 -17.53 11.45
N VAL A 6 14.86 -17.87 12.68
CA VAL A 6 13.61 -17.40 13.29
C VAL A 6 13.75 -15.89 13.52
N PRO A 7 12.85 -15.04 13.02
CA PRO A 7 12.94 -13.61 13.23
C PRO A 7 12.81 -13.31 14.72
N SER A 8 13.78 -12.54 15.25
CA SER A 8 13.79 -12.15 16.66
C SER A 8 12.57 -11.26 16.95
N GLN A 9 11.99 -11.36 18.15
CA GLN A 9 10.82 -10.57 18.54
C GLN A 9 11.02 -9.05 18.35
N HIS A 10 12.27 -8.59 18.43
CA HIS A 10 12.65 -7.20 18.16
C HIS A 10 12.49 -6.78 16.69
N ASP A 11 12.80 -7.67 15.74
CA ASP A 11 12.57 -7.44 14.30
C ASP A 11 11.08 -7.39 13.98
N ALA A 12 10.30 -8.29 14.58
CA ALA A 12 8.84 -8.32 14.42
C ALA A 12 8.18 -7.05 14.97
N LEU A 13 8.64 -6.55 16.13
CA LEU A 13 8.15 -5.32 16.72
C LEU A 13 8.55 -4.10 15.88
N THR A 14 9.77 -4.05 15.37
CA THR A 14 10.27 -2.95 14.53
C THR A 14 9.54 -2.91 13.19
N GLN A 15 9.30 -4.07 12.57
CA GLN A 15 8.43 -4.18 11.39
C GLN A 15 7.00 -3.75 11.69
N ALA A 16 6.46 -4.12 12.86
CA ALA A 16 5.10 -3.72 13.24
C ALA A 16 5.00 -2.19 13.41
N ILE A 17 5.95 -1.56 14.11
CA ILE A 17 6.00 -0.09 14.29
C ILE A 17 6.13 0.62 12.93
N ALA A 18 7.07 0.18 12.09
CA ALA A 18 7.23 0.74 10.73
C ALA A 18 5.99 0.54 9.85
N THR A 19 5.24 -0.55 10.04
CA THR A 19 3.98 -0.83 9.34
C THR A 19 2.83 0.04 9.85
N ILE A 20 2.81 0.35 11.15
CA ILE A 20 1.78 1.18 11.78
C ILE A 20 1.87 2.62 11.27
N GLU A 21 3.08 3.17 11.06
CA GLU A 21 3.25 4.53 10.57
C GLU A 21 3.00 4.69 9.06
N ASP A 22 3.08 3.60 8.30
CA ASP A 22 2.97 3.62 6.83
C ASP A 22 1.53 3.48 6.31
N LEU A 23 0.63 2.90 7.11
CA LEU A 23 -0.77 2.69 6.74
C LEU A 23 -1.63 3.92 7.06
N VAL A 24 -2.08 4.63 6.03
CA VAL A 24 -2.96 5.80 6.19
C VAL A 24 -4.35 5.55 5.61
N PRO A 25 -5.42 6.11 6.21
CA PRO A 25 -6.75 6.09 5.61
C PRO A 25 -6.75 6.72 4.21
N THR A 26 -7.60 6.23 3.30
CA THR A 26 -7.72 6.79 1.94
C THR A 26 -7.97 8.31 1.95
N GLU A 27 -8.78 8.82 2.88
CA GLU A 27 -9.05 10.25 3.04
C GLU A 27 -7.78 11.06 3.36
N THR A 28 -6.94 10.53 4.26
CA THR A 28 -5.66 11.14 4.63
C THR A 28 -4.65 11.04 3.49
N PHE A 29 -4.68 9.93 2.74
CA PHE A 29 -3.83 9.73 1.57
C PHE A 29 -4.10 10.80 0.50
N CYS A 30 -5.37 11.03 0.12
CA CYS A 30 -5.73 12.07 -0.84
C CYS A 30 -5.30 13.48 -0.39
N ARG A 31 -5.37 13.76 0.91
CA ARG A 31 -4.93 15.06 1.47
C ARG A 31 -3.40 15.21 1.43
N LYS A 32 -2.65 14.13 1.66
CA LYS A 32 -1.17 14.13 1.58
C LYS A 32 -0.67 14.21 0.14
N PHE A 33 -1.39 13.62 -0.81
CA PHE A 33 -0.99 13.51 -2.21
C PHE A 33 -2.06 14.10 -3.14
N PRO A 34 -2.23 15.43 -3.17
CA PRO A 34 -3.27 16.08 -3.98
C PRO A 34 -3.07 15.90 -5.49
N ASN A 35 -1.85 15.54 -5.90
CA ASN A 35 -1.52 15.27 -7.30
C ASN A 35 -2.15 13.97 -7.82
N ILE A 36 -2.64 13.09 -6.93
CA ILE A 36 -3.34 11.87 -7.30
C ILE A 36 -4.84 12.14 -7.18
N PRO A 37 -5.60 12.21 -8.29
CA PRO A 37 -7.03 12.49 -8.24
C PRO A 37 -7.76 11.40 -7.43
N GLU A 38 -8.70 11.82 -6.58
CA GLU A 38 -9.47 10.88 -5.73
C GLU A 38 -10.21 9.84 -6.58
N ASN A 39 -10.70 10.21 -7.76
CA ASN A 39 -11.37 9.30 -8.69
C ASN A 39 -10.42 8.22 -9.21
N THR A 40 -9.19 8.60 -9.57
CA THR A 40 -8.15 7.67 -10.00
C THR A 40 -7.81 6.70 -8.87
N LEU A 41 -7.62 7.22 -7.65
CA LEU A 41 -7.32 6.39 -6.48
C LEU A 41 -8.48 5.42 -6.19
N LYS A 42 -9.73 5.87 -6.24
CA LYS A 42 -10.92 5.01 -6.06
C LYS A 42 -10.97 3.89 -7.09
N TRP A 43 -10.69 4.19 -8.36
CA TRP A 43 -10.64 3.19 -9.42
C TRP A 43 -9.53 2.17 -9.15
N GLN A 44 -8.31 2.63 -8.83
CA GLN A 44 -7.18 1.75 -8.51
C GLN A 44 -7.47 0.83 -7.30
N LEU A 45 -8.11 1.36 -6.25
CA LEU A 45 -8.51 0.58 -5.07
C LEU A 45 -9.67 -0.39 -5.35
N THR A 46 -10.55 -0.04 -6.30
CA THR A 46 -11.64 -0.93 -6.76
C THR A 46 -11.06 -2.10 -7.54
N CYS A 47 -10.09 -1.82 -8.43
CA CYS A 47 -9.38 -2.80 -9.22
C CYS A 47 -8.16 -3.42 -8.52
N ARG A 48 -8.01 -3.25 -7.19
CA ARG A 48 -6.79 -3.63 -6.44
C ARG A 48 -6.30 -5.07 -6.65
N HIS A 49 -7.23 -6.00 -6.85
CA HIS A 49 -6.91 -7.42 -7.07
C HIS A 49 -6.45 -7.72 -8.50
N LYS A 50 -6.80 -6.84 -9.45
CA LYS A 50 -6.43 -6.97 -10.86
C LYS A 50 -5.14 -6.23 -11.19
N ASN A 51 -4.86 -5.12 -10.50
CA ASN A 51 -3.69 -4.29 -10.75
C ASN A 51 -2.53 -4.58 -9.79
N GLY A 52 -2.65 -5.53 -8.86
CA GLY A 52 -1.60 -5.87 -7.89
C GLY A 52 -1.54 -4.96 -6.66
N LEU A 53 -2.38 -3.93 -6.55
CA LEU A 53 -2.37 -3.02 -5.41
C LEU A 53 -2.92 -3.65 -4.11
N ALA A 54 -3.54 -4.82 -4.19
CA ALA A 54 -4.18 -5.50 -3.06
C ALA A 54 -3.23 -5.75 -1.87
N GLU A 55 -1.96 -6.08 -2.11
CA GLU A 55 -0.99 -6.36 -1.05
C GLU A 55 -0.61 -5.12 -0.23
N HIS A 56 -0.76 -3.93 -0.80
CA HIS A 56 -0.44 -2.65 -0.18
C HIS A 56 -1.67 -1.97 0.46
N VAL A 57 -2.83 -2.61 0.43
CA VAL A 57 -4.08 -2.07 0.95
C VAL A 57 -4.63 -2.98 2.04
N LYS A 58 -4.90 -2.40 3.22
CA LYS A 58 -5.55 -3.12 4.32
C LYS A 58 -6.96 -2.60 4.57
N ILE A 59 -7.87 -3.52 4.84
CA ILE A 59 -9.24 -3.20 5.25
C ILE A 59 -9.36 -3.54 6.73
N ILE A 60 -9.68 -2.55 7.56
CA ILE A 60 -9.90 -2.73 9.00
C ILE A 60 -11.31 -2.23 9.30
N GLY A 61 -12.21 -3.17 9.61
CA GLY A 61 -13.64 -2.89 9.72
C GLY A 61 -14.22 -2.38 8.39
N LYS A 62 -14.74 -1.15 8.38
CA LYS A 62 -15.34 -0.51 7.19
C LYS A 62 -14.39 0.46 6.47
N ARG A 63 -13.16 0.67 6.98
CA ARG A 63 -12.22 1.66 6.45
C ARG A 63 -11.09 0.98 5.68
N ARG A 64 -10.63 1.65 4.61
CA ARG A 64 -9.49 1.24 3.80
C ARG A 64 -8.27 2.07 4.18
N PHE A 65 -7.16 1.38 4.32
CA PHE A 65 -5.85 1.92 4.63
C PHE A 65 -4.90 1.56 3.49
N ILE A 66 -4.05 2.50 3.12
CA ILE A 66 -3.10 2.38 2.03
C ILE A 66 -1.72 2.53 2.63
N SER A 67 -0.85 1.58 2.33
CA SER A 67 0.58 1.66 2.61
C SER A 67 1.17 2.73 1.69
N ILE A 68 1.73 3.80 2.25
CA ILE A 68 2.32 4.88 1.43
C ILE A 68 3.49 4.31 0.61
N ARG A 69 4.40 3.58 1.27
CA ARG A 69 5.56 2.96 0.62
C ARG A 69 5.17 1.90 -0.40
N GLY A 70 4.17 1.07 -0.07
CA GLY A 70 3.66 0.05 -0.97
C GLY A 70 3.01 0.66 -2.20
N TYR A 71 2.19 1.70 -2.02
CA TYR A 71 1.59 2.41 -3.14
C TYR A 71 2.63 3.13 -4.02
N ALA A 72 3.68 3.70 -3.42
CA ALA A 72 4.79 4.30 -4.17
C ALA A 72 5.54 3.26 -5.01
N ARG A 73 5.87 2.11 -4.42
CA ARG A 73 6.51 0.99 -5.15
C ARG A 73 5.62 0.47 -6.28
N TRP A 74 4.34 0.27 -5.99
CA TRP A 74 3.36 -0.13 -6.99
C TRP A 74 3.29 0.89 -8.14
N LEU A 75 3.32 2.19 -7.84
CA LEU A 75 3.40 3.23 -8.86
C LEU A 75 4.67 3.11 -9.70
N GLU A 76 5.84 2.92 -9.12
CA GLU A 76 7.09 2.74 -9.89
C GLU A 76 7.00 1.53 -10.84
N GLU A 77 6.40 0.44 -10.38
CA GLU A 77 6.21 -0.79 -11.17
C GLU A 77 5.14 -0.62 -12.26
N ASN A 78 4.13 0.24 -12.06
CA ASN A 78 2.99 0.43 -12.96
C ASN A 78 3.08 1.72 -13.82
N GLN A 79 3.97 2.66 -13.51
CA GLN A 79 4.20 3.89 -14.30
C GLN A 79 4.80 3.60 -15.70
N GLY A 80 5.31 2.38 -15.93
CA GLY A 80 5.71 1.91 -17.27
C GLY A 80 4.56 1.42 -18.15
N GLN A 81 3.33 1.29 -17.61
CA GLN A 81 2.12 1.03 -18.39
C GLN A 81 1.30 2.32 -18.46
N GLU A 82 1.71 3.22 -19.35
CA GLU A 82 0.85 4.33 -19.77
C GLU A 82 -0.50 3.75 -20.20
N VAL A 83 -1.55 4.21 -19.51
CA VAL A 83 -2.94 3.94 -19.90
C VAL A 83 -3.14 4.68 -21.22
N GLY A 84 -2.88 3.96 -22.32
CA GLY A 84 -3.15 4.42 -23.67
C GLY A 84 -4.60 4.88 -23.78
N ALA A 85 -4.73 6.11 -24.29
CA ALA A 85 -5.97 6.77 -24.67
C ALA A 85 -6.78 5.99 -25.70
#